data_AF-A0A8S9P668-F1
#
_entry.id   AF-A0A8S9P668-F1
#
_cell.length_a   1.000
_cell.length_b   1.000
_cell.length_c   1.000
_cell.angle_alpha   90.00
_cell.angle_beta   90.00
_cell.angle_gamma   90.00
#
_symmetry.space_group_name_H-M   'P 1'
#
loop_
_entity.id
_entity.type
_entity.pdbx_description
1 polymer ?
#
loop_
_entity_poly.entity_id
_entity_poly.type
_entity_poly.pdbx_seq_one_letter_code
_entity_poly.pdbx_strand_id
1 'polypeptide(L)'
;MKGVLSLISIFLVLVLSGRCSDAYSRNDFPKGFSFGSATSAYQWEGAAGEDGKKPSVWDTFLHSRNLDNGDIACDGYHKYKVLSLFFFEHNIIIIKGRVSWEL
;
A
#
# COMPACT_ATOMS: atom_id res chain seq x y z
N MET A 1 -11.84 -39.31 34.71
CA MET A 1 -12.54 -38.07 35.12
C MET A 1 -11.75 -36.80 34.82
N LYS A 2 -10.45 -36.73 35.15
CA LYS A 2 -9.59 -35.54 34.91
C LYS A 2 -9.49 -35.11 33.42
N GLY A 3 -9.36 -36.07 32.49
CA GLY A 3 -9.29 -35.77 31.05
C GLY A 3 -10.58 -35.22 30.44
N VAL A 4 -11.75 -35.63 30.96
CA VAL A 4 -13.06 -35.16 30.51
C VAL A 4 -13.28 -33.69 30.91
N LEU A 5 -12.91 -33.34 32.14
CA LEU A 5 -12.91 -31.96 32.64
C LEU A 5 -11.97 -31.05 31.83
N SER A 6 -10.81 -31.56 31.43
CA SER A 6 -9.86 -30.82 30.58
C SER A 6 -10.43 -30.51 29.20
N LEU A 7 -11.10 -31.49 28.56
CA LEU A 7 -11.70 -31.29 27.24
C LEU A 7 -12.87 -30.30 27.29
N ILE A 8 -13.70 -30.36 28.33
CA ILE A 8 -14.78 -29.39 28.56
C ILE A 8 -14.22 -27.98 28.76
N SER A 9 -13.14 -27.83 29.53
CA SER A 9 -12.49 -26.54 29.75
C SER A 9 -11.91 -25.95 28.45
N ILE A 10 -11.28 -26.79 27.61
CA ILE A 10 -10.72 -26.35 26.32
C ILE A 10 -11.85 -25.93 25.37
N PHE A 11 -12.94 -26.70 25.34
CA PHE A 11 -14.11 -26.36 24.53
C PHE A 11 -14.77 -25.06 24.99
N LEU A 12 -14.86 -24.82 26.31
CA LEU A 12 -15.37 -23.57 26.88
C LEU A 12 -14.49 -22.37 26.52
N VAL A 13 -13.16 -22.52 26.59
CA VAL A 13 -12.20 -21.47 26.22
C VAL A 13 -12.28 -21.16 24.72
N LEU A 14 -12.44 -22.17 23.86
CA LEU A 14 -12.61 -21.99 22.42
C LEU A 14 -13.94 -21.30 22.06
N VAL A 15 -15.02 -21.60 22.77
CA VAL A 15 -16.35 -20.96 22.57
C VAL A 15 -16.38 -19.53 23.13
N LEU A 16 -15.66 -19.26 24.23
CA LEU A 16 -15.56 -17.92 24.86
C LEU A 16 -14.50 -17.01 24.22
N SER A 17 -13.64 -17.55 23.34
CA SER A 17 -12.76 -16.78 22.46
C SER A 17 -13.60 -16.13 21.35
N GLY A 18 -14.57 -15.30 21.75
CA GLY A 18 -15.39 -14.50 20.86
C GLY A 18 -14.48 -13.74 19.91
N ARG A 19 -14.79 -13.81 18.62
CA ARG A 19 -14.07 -13.05 17.61
C ARG A 19 -14.19 -11.57 17.94
N CYS A 20 -13.06 -10.95 18.28
CA CYS A 20 -12.95 -9.50 18.24
C CYS A 20 -12.92 -9.12 16.75
N SER A 21 -14.05 -8.63 16.26
CA SER A 21 -14.12 -7.95 14.98
C SER A 21 -14.02 -6.47 15.24
N ASP A 22 -12.79 -5.95 15.32
CA ASP A 22 -12.54 -4.51 15.34
C ASP A 22 -12.78 -3.94 13.93
N ALA A 23 -14.06 -3.76 13.60
CA ALA A 23 -14.45 -3.04 12.39
C ALA A 23 -14.45 -1.53 12.71
N TYR A 24 -13.38 -0.84 12.29
CA TYR A 24 -13.30 0.61 12.40
C TYR A 24 -14.15 1.29 11.32
N SER A 25 -14.92 2.29 11.73
CA SER A 25 -15.72 3.17 10.88
C SER A 25 -15.13 4.58 10.83
N ARG A 26 -15.50 5.39 9.84
CA ARG A 26 -15.04 6.80 9.78
C ARG A 26 -15.47 7.63 10.99
N ASN A 27 -16.50 7.21 11.73
CA ASN A 27 -17.01 7.91 12.91
C ASN A 27 -16.13 7.71 14.15
N ASP A 28 -15.23 6.74 14.13
CA ASP A 28 -14.28 6.48 15.23
C ASP A 28 -13.12 7.48 15.24
N PHE A 29 -13.04 8.34 14.23
CA PHE A 29 -12.01 9.36 14.07
C PHE A 29 -12.60 10.77 14.31
N PRO A 30 -11.82 11.73 14.83
CA PRO A 30 -12.28 13.11 15.03
C PRO A 30 -12.81 13.75 13.75
N LYS A 31 -13.77 14.67 13.88
CA LYS A 31 -14.24 15.46 12.74
C LYS A 31 -13.07 16.24 12.13
N GLY A 32 -12.88 16.08 10.82
CA GLY A 32 -11.74 16.66 10.08
C GLY A 32 -10.53 15.74 9.96
N PHE A 33 -10.58 14.50 10.48
CA PHE A 33 -9.54 13.51 10.23
C PHE A 33 -9.44 13.18 8.74
N SER A 34 -8.20 13.23 8.24
CA SER A 34 -7.89 13.11 6.82
C SER A 34 -7.31 11.74 6.52
N PHE A 35 -8.00 10.96 5.69
CA PHE A 35 -7.47 9.71 5.15
C PHE A 35 -6.79 10.00 3.82
N GLY A 36 -5.56 9.52 3.68
CA GLY A 36 -4.78 9.70 2.47
C GLY A 36 -4.07 8.42 2.06
N SER A 37 -3.62 8.41 0.81
CA SER A 37 -2.76 7.36 0.26
C SER A 37 -1.47 8.01 -0.27
N ALA A 38 -0.36 7.27 -0.17
CA ALA A 38 0.95 7.71 -0.64
C ALA A 38 1.55 6.65 -1.55
N THR A 39 2.19 7.11 -2.63
CA THR A 39 2.95 6.25 -3.56
C THR A 39 4.34 6.84 -3.79
N SER A 40 5.30 6.02 -4.19
CA SER A 40 6.65 6.46 -4.55
C SER A 40 6.85 6.46 -6.08
N ALA A 41 7.62 7.43 -6.59
CA ALA A 41 7.85 7.59 -8.02
C ALA A 41 8.37 6.31 -8.70
N TYR A 42 9.41 5.68 -8.14
CA TYR A 42 10.04 4.48 -8.73
C TYR A 42 9.10 3.27 -8.81
N GLN A 43 8.21 3.10 -7.84
CA GLN A 43 7.32 1.94 -7.78
C GLN A 43 6.06 2.10 -8.63
N TRP A 44 5.73 3.32 -9.05
CA TRP A 44 4.46 3.62 -9.70
C TRP A 44 4.61 4.22 -11.10
N GLU A 45 5.51 5.19 -11.29
CA GLU A 45 5.55 6.02 -12.51
C GLU A 45 5.99 5.23 -13.74
N GLY A 46 7.06 4.43 -13.66
CA GLY A 46 7.62 3.77 -14.84
C GLY A 46 8.33 4.76 -15.78
N ALA A 47 8.22 4.50 -17.09
CA ALA A 47 8.78 5.32 -18.16
C ALA A 47 10.29 5.58 -18.01
N ALA A 48 11.06 4.54 -17.66
CA ALA A 48 12.52 4.67 -17.59
C ALA A 48 13.10 5.02 -18.97
N GLY A 49 13.74 6.19 -19.07
CA GLY A 49 14.36 6.69 -20.31
C GLY A 49 13.45 7.48 -21.25
N GLU A 50 12.19 7.74 -20.88
CA GLU A 50 11.30 8.64 -21.64
C GLU A 50 11.52 10.10 -21.23
N ASP A 51 11.27 11.04 -22.15
CA ASP A 51 11.31 12.50 -21.94
C ASP A 51 12.59 13.04 -21.26
N GLY A 52 13.72 12.34 -21.41
CA GLY A 52 15.01 12.74 -20.86
C GLY A 52 15.25 12.31 -19.41
N LYS A 53 14.41 11.43 -18.85
CA LYS A 53 14.60 10.85 -17.51
C LYS A 53 15.92 10.08 -17.44
N LYS A 54 16.80 10.48 -16.52
CA LYS A 54 18.08 9.78 -16.30
C LYS A 54 17.90 8.53 -15.44
N PRO A 55 18.78 7.52 -15.60
CA PRO A 55 18.76 6.34 -14.75
C PRO A 55 18.98 6.71 -13.30
N SER A 56 18.12 6.23 -12.42
CA SER A 56 18.30 6.35 -10.97
C SER A 56 19.29 5.30 -10.45
N VAL A 57 19.72 5.47 -9.19
CA VAL A 57 20.54 4.45 -8.50
C VAL A 57 19.83 3.09 -8.46
N TRP A 58 18.49 3.08 -8.36
CA TRP A 58 17.70 1.85 -8.37
C TRP A 58 17.67 1.16 -9.73
N ASP A 59 17.61 1.93 -10.83
CA ASP A 59 17.72 1.38 -12.18
C ASP A 59 19.07 0.69 -12.35
N THR A 60 20.15 1.39 -11.99
CA THR A 60 21.51 0.84 -12.06
C THR A 60 21.65 -0.44 -11.22
N PHE A 61 21.13 -0.43 -10.00
CA PHE A 61 21.20 -1.57 -9.09
C PHE A 61 20.42 -2.78 -9.61
N LEU A 62 19.17 -2.60 -10.04
CA LEU A 62 18.29 -3.70 -10.47
C LEU A 62 18.69 -4.25 -11.84
N HIS A 63 19.07 -3.38 -12.79
CA HIS A 63 19.59 -3.80 -14.09
C HIS A 63 20.93 -4.53 -13.96
N SER A 64 21.83 -4.09 -13.07
CA SER A 64 23.13 -4.78 -12.86
C SER A 64 22.99 -6.21 -12.33
N ARG A 65 21.87 -6.52 -11.66
CA ARG A 65 21.58 -7.83 -11.08
C ARG A 65 20.56 -8.63 -11.88
N ASN A 66 20.09 -8.10 -13.02
CA ASN A 66 19.04 -8.69 -13.84
C ASN A 66 17.81 -9.12 -13.00
N LEU A 67 17.41 -8.26 -12.06
CA LEU A 67 16.23 -8.43 -11.20
C LEU A 67 15.05 -7.62 -11.77
N ASP A 68 13.84 -7.86 -11.25
CA ASP A 68 12.65 -7.09 -11.59
C ASP A 68 12.91 -5.58 -11.37
N ASN A 69 12.61 -4.77 -12.38
CA ASN A 69 12.95 -3.36 -12.46
C ASN A 69 11.72 -2.43 -12.54
N GLY A 70 11.96 -1.14 -12.38
CA GLY A 70 10.93 -0.10 -12.43
C GLY A 70 10.69 0.48 -13.83
N ASP A 71 11.12 -0.17 -14.91
CA ASP A 71 11.12 0.45 -16.26
C ASP A 71 9.70 0.81 -16.72
N ILE A 72 8.74 -0.08 -16.46
CA ILE A 72 7.32 0.11 -16.73
C ILE A 72 6.53 0.34 -15.44
N ALA A 73 6.90 -0.33 -14.33
CA ALA A 73 6.19 -0.30 -13.05
C ALA A 73 4.66 -0.51 -13.23
N CYS A 74 3.82 0.44 -12.77
CA CYS A 74 2.37 0.44 -12.99
C CYS A 74 1.93 1.31 -14.19
N ASP A 75 2.87 1.83 -14.98
CA ASP A 75 2.65 2.78 -16.07
C ASP A 75 1.93 4.06 -15.60
N GLY A 76 2.29 4.51 -14.39
CA GLY A 76 1.72 5.67 -13.74
C GLY A 76 2.01 6.99 -14.47
N TYR A 77 3.12 7.07 -15.21
CA TYR A 77 3.51 8.23 -16.01
C TYR A 77 2.45 8.55 -17.08
N HIS A 78 1.96 7.54 -17.79
CA HIS A 78 0.91 7.71 -18.80
C HIS A 78 -0.50 7.76 -18.18
N LYS A 79 -0.71 7.11 -17.04
CA LYS A 79 -2.03 6.94 -16.41
C LYS A 79 -2.34 7.92 -15.28
N TYR A 80 -1.51 8.95 -15.08
CA TYR A 80 -1.70 9.91 -13.98
C TYR A 80 -3.08 10.57 -13.97
N LYS A 81 -3.71 10.79 -15.14
CA LYS A 81 -5.05 11.38 -15.25
C LYS A 81 -6.13 10.48 -14.65
N VAL A 82 -6.05 9.18 -14.91
CA VAL A 82 -6.99 8.19 -14.37
C VAL A 82 -6.82 8.08 -12.85
N LEU A 83 -5.56 8.12 -12.39
CA LEU A 83 -5.25 8.13 -10.97
C LEU A 83 -5.83 9.36 -10.25
N SER A 84 -5.69 10.55 -10.83
CA SER A 84 -6.27 11.77 -10.28
C SER A 84 -7.79 11.66 -10.14
N LEU A 85 -8.48 11.16 -11.18
CA LEU A 85 -9.94 10.98 -11.16
C LEU A 85 -10.38 10.02 -10.06
N PHE A 86 -9.71 8.88 -9.91
CA PHE A 86 -9.99 7.91 -8.85
C PHE A 86 -9.89 8.52 -7.44
N PHE A 87 -8.85 9.31 -7.19
CA PHE A 87 -8.68 9.95 -5.87
C PHE A 87 -9.74 11.02 -5.59
N PHE A 88 -10.16 11.77 -6.61
CA PHE A 88 -11.28 12.71 -6.50
C PHE A 88 -12.59 11.99 -6.16
N GLU A 89 -12.89 10.87 -6.84
CA GLU A 89 -14.12 10.10 -6.62
C GLU A 89 -14.18 9.51 -5.20
N HIS A 90 -13.06 9.01 -4.69
CA HIS A 90 -13.01 8.34 -3.39
C HIS A 90 -12.73 9.29 -2.20
N ASN A 91 -12.58 10.60 -2.45
CA ASN A 91 -12.28 11.61 -1.44
C ASN A 91 -11.06 11.20 -0.56
N ILE A 92 -9.98 10.81 -1.25
CA ILE A 92 -8.71 10.40 -0.64
C ILE A 92 -7.69 11.51 -0.89
N ILE A 93 -7.01 11.94 0.15
CA ILE A 93 -5.94 12.93 0.04
C ILE A 93 -4.67 12.26 -0.50
N ILE A 94 -4.11 12.80 -1.57
CA ILE A 94 -2.85 12.30 -2.13
C ILE A 94 -1.69 12.96 -1.40
N ILE A 95 -0.86 12.14 -0.74
CA ILE A 95 0.46 12.58 -0.29
C ILE A 95 1.43 12.18 -1.40
N LYS A 96 1.82 13.13 -2.24
CA LYS A 96 2.78 12.89 -3.33
C LYS A 96 4.13 12.52 -2.71
N GLY A 97 4.46 11.23 -2.72
CA GLY A 97 5.74 10.73 -2.24
C GLY A 97 6.83 11.03 -3.25
N ARG A 98 7.71 11.96 -2.86
CA ARG A 98 9.09 12.20 -3.36
C ARG A 98 9.24 12.24 -4.89
N VAL A 99 9.55 13.44 -5.42
CA VAL A 99 10.08 13.64 -6.78
C VAL A 99 11.24 12.67 -7.00
N SER A 100 11.27 11.96 -8.14
CA SER A 100 12.42 11.13 -8.51
C SER A 100 13.65 12.02 -8.61
N TRP A 101 14.54 11.94 -7.64
CA TRP A 101 15.82 12.64 -7.67
C TRP A 101 16.75 11.86 -8.60
N GLU A 102 17.07 12.48 -9.73
CA GLU A 102 18.19 12.09 -10.57
C GLU A 102 19.46 12.61 -9.88
N LEU A 103 20.40 11.72 -9.55
CA LEU A 103 21.77 12.10 -9.23
C LEU A 103 22.65 11.90 -10.46
#